data_AF-A0A3B9NUM2-F1
#
_entry.id   AF-A0A3B9NUM2-F1
#
_cell.length_a   1.000
_cell.length_b   1.000
_cell.length_c   1.000
_cell.angle_alpha   90.00
_cell.angle_beta   90.00
_cell.angle_gamma   90.00
#
_symmetry.space_group_name_H-M   'P 1'
#
loop_
_entity.id
_entity.type
_entity.pdbx_description
1 polymer ?
#
loop_
_entity_poly.entity_id
_entity_poly.type
_entity_poly.pdbx_seq_one_letter_code
_entity_poly.pdbx_strand_id
1 'polypeptide(L)'
;MSKPKRAIVLLLDSLNRHMLGCYGGTEFSTPNIDRLAARSQRFTNHYTGSLPCMPARHDILCGALDFLWKPWGSVELWERPVTYELKRQGVITKLITDHPHLFETGGENYHTDFFAWDYLRGHESDPWKTRPDPSWQGAPAMPAGTKYPGKASAYD
;
A
#
# COMPACT_ATOMS: atom_id res chain seq x y z
N MET A 1 18.33 -1.10 28.68
CA MET A 1 17.50 -1.95 27.79
C MET A 1 18.33 -2.34 26.58
N SER A 2 18.24 -3.59 26.10
CA SER A 2 18.93 -4.04 24.88
C SER A 2 18.32 -3.35 23.66
N LYS A 3 19.16 -2.85 22.72
CA LYS A 3 18.70 -2.21 21.49
C LYS A 3 17.97 -3.26 20.61
N PRO A 4 16.80 -2.95 20.03
CA PRO A 4 16.10 -3.89 19.17
C PRO A 4 16.98 -4.27 17.97
N LYS A 5 17.06 -5.58 17.67
CA LYS A 5 17.88 -6.11 16.58
C LYS A 5 17.21 -6.01 15.21
N ARG A 6 15.88 -5.87 15.18
CA ARG A 6 15.05 -5.91 13.97
C ARG A 6 13.86 -4.97 14.13
N ALA A 7 13.45 -4.36 13.02
CA ALA A 7 12.23 -3.58 12.91
C ALA A 7 11.40 -4.15 11.75
N ILE A 8 10.08 -4.16 11.92
CA ILE A 8 9.12 -4.58 10.89
C ILE A 8 8.11 -3.46 10.76
N VAL A 9 7.95 -2.97 9.53
CA VAL A 9 6.89 -2.01 9.18
C VAL A 9 5.79 -2.80 8.47
N LEU A 10 4.61 -2.84 9.09
CA LEU A 10 3.42 -3.42 8.48
C LEU A 10 2.55 -2.28 7.96
N LEU A 11 2.30 -2.28 6.65
CA LEU A 11 1.46 -1.30 5.98
C LEU A 11 0.26 -2.03 5.36
N LEU A 12 -0.95 -1.50 5.60
CA LEU A 12 -2.20 -2.01 5.06
C LEU A 12 -2.80 -0.93 4.17
N ASP A 13 -3.05 -1.25 2.90
CA ASP A 13 -3.58 -0.29 1.94
C ASP A 13 -5.08 -0.06 2.16
N SER A 14 -5.51 1.19 2.04
CA SER A 14 -6.92 1.60 2.13
C SER A 14 -7.64 1.14 3.42
N LEU A 15 -6.88 0.89 4.49
CA LEU A 15 -7.43 0.47 5.77
C LEU A 15 -8.18 1.61 6.45
N ASN A 16 -9.47 1.42 6.62
CA ASN A 16 -10.27 2.30 7.46
C ASN A 16 -10.13 1.90 8.94
N ARG A 17 -9.62 2.81 9.78
CA ARG A 17 -9.47 2.58 11.23
C ARG A 17 -10.76 2.16 11.92
N HIS A 18 -11.92 2.60 11.43
CA HIS A 18 -13.22 2.27 12.01
C HIS A 18 -13.60 0.80 11.85
N MET A 19 -12.87 0.06 11.01
CA MET A 19 -13.04 -1.39 10.83
C MET A 19 -12.23 -2.23 11.81
N LEU A 20 -11.40 -1.61 12.66
CA LEU A 20 -10.56 -2.30 13.62
C LEU A 20 -11.19 -2.32 15.01
N GLY A 21 -11.25 -3.50 15.63
CA GLY A 21 -11.77 -3.70 16.99
C GLY A 21 -11.09 -2.81 18.02
N CYS A 22 -9.77 -2.65 17.93
CA CYS A 22 -9.04 -1.79 18.85
C CYS A 22 -9.49 -0.32 18.74
N TYR A 23 -9.92 0.16 17.58
CA TYR A 23 -10.48 1.53 17.43
C TYR A 23 -12.00 1.60 17.62
N GLY A 24 -12.64 0.54 18.13
CA GLY A 24 -14.08 0.47 18.39
C GLY A 24 -14.91 -0.09 17.23
N GLY A 25 -14.28 -0.62 16.19
CA GLY A 25 -14.97 -1.29 15.08
C GLY A 25 -15.62 -2.60 15.52
N THR A 26 -16.82 -2.89 14.99
CA THR A 26 -17.59 -4.09 15.34
C THR A 26 -17.97 -4.95 14.12
N GLU A 27 -17.66 -4.48 12.91
CA GLU A 27 -18.03 -5.17 11.67
C GLU A 27 -17.19 -6.44 11.43
N PHE A 28 -15.90 -6.39 11.75
CA PHE A 28 -14.97 -7.50 11.54
C PHE A 28 -14.23 -7.86 12.83
N SER A 29 -13.94 -9.16 12.99
CA SER A 29 -13.07 -9.64 14.06
C SER A 29 -11.60 -9.42 13.68
N THR A 30 -10.88 -8.62 14.47
CA THR A 30 -9.47 -8.26 14.21
C THR A 30 -8.48 -8.73 15.29
N PRO A 31 -8.54 -9.99 15.75
CA PRO A 31 -7.90 -10.43 17.00
C PRO A 31 -6.37 -10.27 17.00
N ASN A 32 -5.73 -10.41 15.83
CA ASN A 32 -4.28 -10.23 15.71
C ASN A 32 -3.85 -8.76 15.83
N ILE A 33 -4.59 -7.84 15.21
CA ILE A 33 -4.32 -6.40 15.28
C ILE A 33 -4.65 -5.90 16.69
N ASP A 34 -5.72 -6.39 17.30
CA ASP A 34 -6.11 -6.02 18.66
C ASP A 34 -5.07 -6.47 19.68
N ARG A 35 -4.55 -7.70 19.53
CA ARG A 35 -3.44 -8.21 20.35
C ARG A 35 -2.15 -7.40 20.16
N LEU A 36 -1.87 -6.93 18.95
CA LEU A 36 -0.72 -6.06 18.68
C LEU A 36 -0.90 -4.69 19.35
N ALA A 37 -2.10 -4.09 19.22
CA ALA A 37 -2.44 -2.82 19.81
C ALA A 37 -2.36 -2.85 21.34
N ALA A 38 -2.82 -3.94 21.98
CA ALA A 38 -2.75 -4.12 23.43
C ALA A 38 -1.31 -4.16 23.99
N ARG A 39 -0.32 -4.42 23.14
CA ARG A 39 1.10 -4.54 23.51
C ARG A 39 1.95 -3.38 22.97
N SER A 40 1.34 -2.39 22.33
CA SER A 40 2.02 -1.32 21.62
C SER A 40 1.47 0.04 22.04
N GLN A 41 2.22 1.10 21.75
CA GLN A 41 1.63 2.44 21.79
C GLN A 41 0.69 2.61 20.60
N ARG A 42 -0.54 3.06 20.87
CA ARG A 42 -1.54 3.35 19.84
C ARG A 42 -1.74 4.85 19.71
N PHE A 43 -1.76 5.34 18.47
CA PHE A 43 -2.03 6.73 18.14
C PHE A 43 -3.49 6.89 17.71
N THR A 44 -4.24 7.79 18.36
CA THR A 44 -5.65 8.06 18.01
C THR A 44 -5.80 9.23 17.05
N ASN A 45 -4.75 10.05 16.90
CA ASN A 45 -4.68 11.23 16.05
C ASN A 45 -3.49 11.09 15.10
N HIS A 46 -3.61 10.21 14.12
CA HIS A 46 -2.65 10.00 13.04
C HIS A 46 -3.36 10.20 11.71
N TYR A 47 -2.73 10.95 10.81
CA TYR A 47 -3.28 11.32 9.51
C TYR A 47 -2.25 11.02 8.44
N THR A 48 -2.71 10.57 7.27
CA THR A 48 -1.87 10.48 6.08
C THR A 48 -1.50 11.89 5.62
N GLY A 49 -0.29 12.04 5.08
CA GLY A 49 0.13 13.29 4.47
C GLY A 49 -0.57 13.50 3.13
N SER A 50 -0.24 12.61 2.19
CA SER A 50 -0.73 12.61 0.82
C SER A 50 -1.71 11.47 0.56
N LEU A 51 -2.51 11.60 -0.51
CA LEU A 51 -3.42 10.59 -1.06
C LEU A 51 -3.39 10.68 -2.60
N PRO A 52 -3.60 9.57 -3.35
CA PRO A 52 -3.93 8.20 -2.92
C PRO A 52 -2.69 7.35 -2.55
N CYS A 53 -2.75 6.02 -2.70
CA CYS A 53 -1.78 5.05 -2.18
C CYS A 53 -0.31 5.36 -2.52
N MET A 54 0.04 5.70 -3.77
CA MET A 54 1.43 5.97 -4.14
C MET A 54 2.01 7.24 -3.49
N PRO A 55 1.36 8.42 -3.56
CA PRO A 55 1.79 9.58 -2.78
C PRO A 55 1.90 9.31 -1.28
N ALA A 56 0.96 8.57 -0.67
CA ALA A 56 1.04 8.22 0.75
C ALA A 56 2.28 7.35 1.07
N ARG A 57 2.60 6.39 0.19
CA ARG A 57 3.79 5.53 0.32
C ARG A 57 5.08 6.33 0.14
N HIS A 58 5.06 7.31 -0.77
CA HIS A 58 6.19 8.22 -0.96
C HIS A 58 6.47 9.00 0.32
N ASP A 59 5.45 9.64 0.91
CA ASP A 59 5.63 10.38 2.16
C ASP A 59 6.21 9.50 3.28
N ILE A 60 5.73 8.26 3.39
CA ILE A 60 6.23 7.30 4.39
C ILE A 60 7.69 6.92 4.12
N LEU A 61 8.05 6.70 2.86
CA LEU A 61 9.37 6.20 2.48
C LEU A 61 10.42 7.32 2.50
N CYS A 62 10.07 8.51 2.01
CA CYS A 62 10.98 9.66 1.88
C CYS A 62 10.92 10.62 3.07
N GLY A 63 9.85 10.58 3.88
CA GLY A 63 9.69 11.45 5.05
C GLY A 63 9.39 12.91 4.70
N ALA A 64 8.86 13.18 3.51
CA ALA A 64 8.46 14.49 3.02
C ALA A 64 6.97 14.50 2.64
N LEU A 65 6.32 15.67 2.63
CA LEU A 65 4.93 15.82 2.19
C LEU A 65 4.92 16.37 0.76
N ASP A 66 4.57 15.52 -0.20
CA ASP A 66 4.76 15.86 -1.61
C ASP A 66 3.48 16.20 -2.38
N PHE A 67 2.29 16.02 -1.78
CA PHE A 67 0.99 16.30 -2.40
C PHE A 67 0.85 17.71 -3.03
N LEU A 68 1.64 18.69 -2.62
CA LEU A 68 1.58 20.04 -3.21
C LEU A 68 2.27 20.17 -4.57
N TRP A 69 3.19 19.28 -4.92
CA TRP A 69 4.04 19.45 -6.11
C TRP A 69 4.30 18.15 -6.87
N LYS A 70 4.06 16.99 -6.26
CA LYS A 70 4.25 15.68 -6.87
C LYS A 70 2.93 14.90 -6.84
N PRO A 71 2.34 14.61 -8.01
CA PRO A 71 1.20 13.70 -8.10
C PRO A 71 1.70 12.24 -7.95
N TRP A 72 0.89 11.28 -8.38
CA TRP A 72 1.32 9.90 -8.55
C TRP A 72 2.62 9.83 -9.38
N GLY A 73 3.68 9.24 -8.81
CA GLY A 73 5.00 9.27 -9.40
C GLY A 73 6.00 8.34 -8.70
N SER A 74 7.13 8.13 -9.38
CA SER A 74 8.25 7.33 -8.90
C SER A 74 9.03 8.01 -7.75
N VAL A 75 9.86 7.25 -7.04
CA VAL A 75 10.93 7.81 -6.20
C VAL A 75 12.04 8.35 -7.11
N GLU A 76 12.39 9.61 -6.92
CA GLU A 76 13.35 10.33 -7.75
C GLU A 76 14.80 10.08 -7.32
N LEU A 77 15.74 10.19 -8.25
CA LEU A 77 17.17 9.91 -8.01
C LEU A 77 17.82 10.76 -6.91
N TRP A 78 17.29 11.96 -6.64
CA TRP A 78 17.80 12.87 -5.61
C TRP A 78 17.13 12.66 -4.25
N GLU A 79 16.04 11.92 -4.19
CA GLU A 79 15.33 11.63 -2.95
C GLU A 79 16.13 10.64 -2.11
N ARG A 80 16.00 10.77 -0.79
CA ARG A 80 16.71 9.92 0.17
C ARG A 80 15.69 9.15 0.99
N PRO A 81 15.16 8.03 0.46
CA PRO A 81 14.24 7.21 1.21
C PRO A 81 14.91 6.65 2.46
N VAL A 82 14.12 6.27 3.47
CA VAL A 82 14.63 5.70 4.73
C VAL A 82 15.54 4.49 4.49
N THR A 83 15.29 3.72 3.42
CA THR A 83 16.11 2.60 2.97
C THR A 83 17.53 3.03 2.59
N TYR A 84 17.71 4.20 1.96
CA TYR A 84 19.00 4.76 1.63
C TYR A 84 19.83 5.02 2.89
N GLU A 85 19.26 5.69 3.90
CA GLU A 85 19.96 5.99 5.14
C GLU A 85 20.23 4.73 5.98
N LEU A 86 19.31 3.76 5.98
CA LEU A 86 19.51 2.46 6.62
C LEU A 86 20.67 1.67 5.97
N LYS A 87 20.74 1.66 4.64
CA LYS A 87 21.81 1.02 3.89
C LYS A 87 23.18 1.63 4.21
N ARG A 88 23.27 2.95 4.31
CA ARG A 88 24.51 3.66 4.73
C ARG A 88 24.97 3.27 6.13
N GLN A 89 24.05 2.86 7.00
CA GLN A 89 24.36 2.37 8.35
C GLN A 89 24.57 0.84 8.41
N GLY A 90 24.62 0.15 7.26
CA GLY A 90 24.81 -1.29 7.19
C GLY A 90 23.60 -2.12 7.62
N VAL A 91 22.40 -1.53 7.64
CA VAL A 91 21.16 -2.25 7.95
C VAL A 91 20.62 -2.92 6.70
N ILE A 92 20.39 -4.24 6.77
CA ILE A 92 19.79 -5.02 5.70
C ILE A 92 18.27 -4.79 5.71
N THR A 93 17.73 -4.34 4.58
CA THR A 93 16.30 -4.08 4.39
C THR A 93 15.68 -5.08 3.41
N LYS A 94 14.48 -5.59 3.73
CA LYS A 94 13.69 -6.41 2.81
C LYS A 94 12.29 -5.84 2.65
N LEU A 95 11.83 -5.68 1.42
CA LEU A 95 10.44 -5.41 1.09
C LEU A 95 9.70 -6.73 0.82
N ILE A 96 8.49 -6.87 1.35
CA ILE A 96 7.54 -7.92 0.95
C ILE A 96 6.23 -7.19 0.68
N THR A 97 5.70 -7.31 -0.52
CA THR A 97 4.57 -6.51 -0.97
C THR A 97 3.65 -7.31 -1.88
N ASP A 98 2.36 -7.05 -1.82
CA ASP A 98 1.32 -7.49 -2.75
C ASP A 98 0.78 -6.31 -3.59
N HIS A 99 1.37 -5.12 -3.45
CA HIS A 99 0.89 -3.89 -4.06
C HIS A 99 1.40 -3.72 -5.51
N PRO A 100 0.54 -3.88 -6.54
CA PRO A 100 0.98 -3.88 -7.93
C PRO A 100 1.51 -2.54 -8.41
N HIS A 101 0.99 -1.43 -7.87
CA HIS A 101 1.38 -0.09 -8.29
C HIS A 101 2.88 0.22 -8.10
N LEU A 102 3.61 -0.52 -7.26
CA LEU A 102 5.07 -0.38 -7.14
C LEU A 102 5.85 -0.84 -8.39
N PHE A 103 5.16 -1.49 -9.33
CA PHE A 103 5.70 -2.10 -10.55
C PHE A 103 5.01 -1.59 -11.82
N GLU A 104 4.06 -0.67 -11.69
CA GLU A 104 3.36 -0.03 -12.81
C GLU A 104 4.04 1.29 -13.18
N THR A 105 3.86 1.72 -14.42
CA THR A 105 4.35 3.02 -14.89
C THR A 105 3.75 4.16 -14.07
N GLY A 106 4.60 5.05 -13.58
CA GLY A 106 4.25 6.12 -12.64
C GLY A 106 4.35 5.70 -11.17
N GLY A 107 4.61 4.43 -10.86
CA GLY A 107 4.78 3.94 -9.49
C GLY A 107 6.05 3.12 -9.27
N GLU A 108 6.95 3.10 -10.24
CA GLU A 108 8.23 2.40 -10.19
C GLU A 108 9.22 2.94 -9.14
N ASN A 109 10.33 2.24 -8.93
CA ASN A 109 11.48 2.57 -8.08
C ASN A 109 11.29 2.55 -6.54
N TYR A 110 10.11 2.22 -6.02
CA TYR A 110 9.94 2.13 -4.55
C TYR A 110 10.65 0.91 -3.93
N HIS A 111 10.90 -0.13 -4.72
CA HIS A 111 11.52 -1.38 -4.26
C HIS A 111 13.04 -1.42 -4.49
N THR A 112 13.59 -0.53 -5.31
CA THR A 112 14.96 -0.64 -5.84
C THR A 112 16.06 -0.41 -4.80
N ASP A 113 15.78 0.41 -3.78
CA ASP A 113 16.73 0.70 -2.69
C ASP A 113 16.75 -0.34 -1.57
N PHE A 114 15.81 -1.29 -1.58
CA PHE A 114 15.83 -2.40 -0.63
C PHE A 114 16.93 -3.40 -0.99
N PHE A 115 17.57 -4.01 0.01
CA PHE A 115 18.58 -5.04 -0.22
C PHE A 115 17.99 -6.29 -0.88
N ALA A 116 16.73 -6.61 -0.54
CA ALA A 116 15.96 -7.66 -1.20
C ALA A 116 14.48 -7.23 -1.26
N TRP A 117 13.74 -7.75 -2.23
CA TRP A 117 12.30 -7.58 -2.28
C TRP A 117 11.60 -8.85 -2.75
N ASP A 118 10.34 -9.00 -2.37
CA ASP A 118 9.49 -10.14 -2.70
C ASP A 118 8.10 -9.61 -3.08
N TYR A 119 7.56 -10.08 -4.20
CA TYR A 119 6.28 -9.62 -4.73
C TYR A 119 5.27 -10.78 -4.76
N LEU A 120 4.23 -10.64 -3.94
CA LEU A 120 3.15 -11.61 -3.83
C LEU A 120 2.10 -11.32 -4.92
N ARG A 121 2.02 -12.22 -5.90
CA ARG A 121 1.15 -12.08 -7.08
C ARG A 121 -0.32 -12.31 -6.76
N GLY A 122 -1.20 -11.71 -7.56
CA GLY A 122 -2.63 -12.01 -7.63
C GLY A 122 -3.55 -11.02 -6.89
N HIS A 123 -3.02 -9.91 -6.38
CA HIS A 123 -3.81 -8.85 -5.74
C HIS A 123 -4.20 -7.75 -6.73
N GLU A 124 -5.37 -7.15 -6.51
CA GLU A 124 -5.89 -5.99 -7.27
C GLU A 124 -5.82 -6.16 -8.81
N SER A 125 -5.12 -5.28 -9.52
CA SER A 125 -4.93 -5.25 -10.97
C SER A 125 -3.65 -5.96 -11.41
N ASP A 126 -2.99 -6.74 -10.54
CA ASP A 126 -1.74 -7.43 -10.88
C ASP A 126 -1.91 -8.25 -12.18
N PRO A 127 -1.14 -7.96 -13.23
CA PRO A 127 -1.15 -8.73 -14.47
C PRO A 127 -0.41 -10.07 -14.29
N TRP A 128 -0.90 -10.92 -13.38
CA TRP A 128 -0.30 -12.21 -13.04
C TRP A 128 -0.49 -13.27 -14.12
N LYS A 129 -1.69 -13.34 -14.68
CA LYS A 129 -2.07 -14.29 -15.71
C LYS A 129 -2.95 -13.60 -16.72
N THR A 130 -2.78 -13.96 -17.99
CA THR A 130 -3.71 -13.52 -19.03
C THR A 130 -5.09 -14.09 -18.73
N ARG A 131 -6.11 -13.25 -18.83
CA ARG A 131 -7.51 -13.63 -18.73
C ARG A 131 -8.31 -12.80 -19.72
N PRO A 132 -9.37 -13.35 -20.35
CA PRO A 132 -10.34 -12.52 -21.05
C PRO A 132 -10.91 -11.50 -20.07
N ASP A 133 -10.63 -10.22 -20.28
CA ASP A 133 -11.19 -9.13 -19.48
C ASP A 133 -12.26 -8.40 -20.31
N PRO A 134 -13.55 -8.52 -19.96
CA PRO A 134 -14.61 -7.81 -20.66
C PRO A 134 -14.63 -6.32 -20.31
N SER A 135 -13.82 -5.87 -19.34
CA SER A 135 -13.66 -4.46 -19.01
C SER A 135 -12.56 -3.84 -19.87
N TRP A 136 -12.85 -2.70 -20.50
CA TRP A 136 -11.90 -1.94 -21.34
C TRP A 136 -10.69 -1.38 -20.54
N GLN A 137 -10.73 -1.39 -19.20
CA GLN A 137 -9.82 -0.62 -18.35
C GLN A 137 -8.72 -1.46 -17.66
N GLY A 138 -8.58 -2.76 -17.94
CA GLY A 138 -7.42 -3.56 -17.48
C GLY A 138 -7.35 -3.86 -15.96
N ALA A 139 -8.17 -3.22 -15.13
CA ALA A 139 -8.45 -3.66 -13.76
C ALA A 139 -9.75 -4.50 -13.78
N PRO A 140 -9.88 -5.57 -12.97
CA PRO A 140 -11.13 -6.33 -12.84
C PRO A 140 -12.26 -5.47 -12.27
N ALA A 141 -12.85 -4.62 -13.10
CA ALA A 141 -14.14 -4.02 -12.84
C ALA A 141 -15.19 -5.03 -13.26
N MET A 142 -16.11 -5.35 -12.34
CA MET A 142 -17.33 -6.08 -12.67
C MET A 142 -17.96 -5.43 -13.92
N PRO A 143 -18.35 -6.21 -14.94
CA PRO A 143 -18.92 -5.66 -16.16
C PRO A 143 -20.10 -4.74 -15.80
N ALA A 144 -20.18 -3.59 -16.47
CA ALA A 144 -21.11 -2.50 -16.13
C ALA A 144 -22.57 -2.96 -15.94
N GLY A 145 -22.98 -4.06 -16.57
CA GLY A 145 -24.32 -4.66 -16.46
C GLY A 145 -24.61 -5.46 -15.19
N THR A 146 -23.62 -5.78 -14.34
CA THR A 146 -23.83 -6.61 -13.15
C THR A 146 -24.06 -5.82 -11.86
N LYS A 147 -23.82 -4.50 -11.87
CA LYS A 147 -23.98 -3.64 -10.68
C LYS A 147 -25.46 -3.38 -10.33
N TYR A 148 -26.39 -3.63 -11.26
CA TYR A 148 -27.84 -3.49 -11.09
C TYR A 148 -28.59 -4.60 -11.84
N PRO A 149 -28.97 -5.71 -11.19
CA PRO A 149 -29.83 -6.70 -11.83
C PRO A 149 -31.19 -6.05 -12.16
N GLY A 150 -31.47 -5.83 -13.45
CA GLY A 150 -32.78 -5.34 -13.92
C GLY A 150 -32.77 -4.09 -14.80
N LYS A 151 -31.62 -3.52 -15.18
CA LYS A 151 -31.56 -2.48 -16.23
C LYS A 151 -30.85 -3.01 -17.46
N ALA A 152 -31.60 -3.23 -18.54
CA ALA A 152 -31.06 -3.51 -19.87
C ALA A 152 -30.08 -2.40 -20.28
N SER A 153 -28.90 -2.80 -20.77
CA SER A 153 -27.92 -1.88 -21.36
C SER A 153 -28.48 -1.34 -22.67
N ALA A 154 -28.42 -0.03 -22.88
CA ALA A 154 -28.99 0.66 -24.05
C ALA A 154 -28.15 0.52 -25.34
N TYR A 155 -27.47 -0.62 -25.52
CA TYR A 155 -26.65 -0.90 -26.69
C TYR A 155 -26.76 -2.38 -27.08
N ASP A 156 -27.99 -2.82 -27.33
CA ASP A 156 -28.27 -3.81 -28.38
C ASP A 156 -28.42 -3.07 -29.72
#